data_AF-A0A1A9N280-F1
#
_entry.id   AF-A0A1A9N280-F1
#
_cell.length_a   1.000
_cell.length_b   1.000
_cell.length_c   1.000
_cell.angle_alpha   90.00
_cell.angle_beta   90.00
_cell.angle_gamma   90.00
#
_symmetry.space_group_name_H-M   'P 1'
#
loop_
_entity.id
_entity.type
_entity.pdbx_description
1 polymer ?
#
loop_
_entity_poly.entity_id
_entity_poly.type
_entity_poly.pdbx_seq_one_letter_code
_entity_poly.pdbx_strand_id
1 'polypeptide(L)'
;MNVRTAFAATVVVASTTLAALMPAPVNADAQYRASRADLYRRNLLSGKDVPCRTNASCAALGVAALESGRIKEAQTLVGMEAALAEATVMQADEENSPKAASSARARVAMALVHLGDVQVKLGALPDARAYYRTAVSRGDDYPGDTLVGRATTAARERLDAIDGKAVVKGVPPGGARFTHYLFFGAWNNIEVKPVKGRRGVYRIDGDFMYPTVGADGQPGANMGSLSAYVRFYDGVARVPVMVTAGDAPLEATAKITNLARYTSKEVPQGGDKCLIEFRLSAPETLDVITRGSPTACGFGFNVSADGRYYLMTGS
;
A
#
# COMPACT_ATOMS: atom_id res chain seq x y z
N MET A 1 -39.84 35.82 -95.96
CA MET A 1 -38.85 36.89 -95.70
C MET A 1 -38.43 36.80 -94.24
N ASN A 2 -37.11 36.75 -94.03
CA ASN A 2 -36.35 36.74 -92.78
C ASN A 2 -36.55 35.58 -91.79
N VAL A 3 -35.76 34.56 -92.08
CA VAL A 3 -35.24 33.49 -91.21
C VAL A 3 -34.47 34.08 -90.03
N ARG A 4 -34.67 33.52 -88.83
CA ARG A 4 -33.59 33.09 -87.91
C ARG A 4 -34.12 32.08 -86.89
N THR A 5 -33.87 30.81 -87.20
CA THR A 5 -33.84 29.68 -86.28
C THR A 5 -32.70 29.84 -85.27
N ALA A 6 -32.94 29.46 -84.02
CA ALA A 6 -31.90 28.98 -83.10
C ALA A 6 -32.49 27.91 -82.17
N PHE A 7 -31.90 26.72 -82.24
CA PHE A 7 -32.08 25.59 -81.33
C PHE A 7 -31.36 25.81 -80.00
N ALA A 8 -31.86 25.21 -78.91
CA ALA A 8 -31.09 24.53 -77.84
C ALA A 8 -32.00 24.38 -76.59
N ALA A 9 -32.42 23.16 -76.29
CA ALA A 9 -31.78 22.25 -75.32
C ALA A 9 -32.44 22.35 -73.93
N THR A 10 -33.36 21.42 -73.69
CA THR A 10 -33.91 21.05 -72.38
C THR A 10 -32.77 20.51 -71.50
N VAL A 11 -32.37 21.29 -70.50
CA VAL A 11 -31.49 20.81 -69.43
C VAL A 11 -32.38 20.31 -68.28
N VAL A 12 -32.44 18.99 -68.13
CA VAL A 12 -32.89 18.33 -66.91
C VAL A 12 -31.87 18.65 -65.83
N VAL A 13 -32.22 19.52 -64.88
CA VAL A 13 -31.40 19.76 -63.70
C VAL A 13 -31.59 18.56 -62.77
N ALA A 14 -30.66 17.60 -62.87
CA ALA A 14 -30.48 16.59 -61.84
C ALA A 14 -29.93 17.29 -60.60
N SER A 15 -30.71 17.28 -59.52
CA SER A 15 -30.32 17.75 -58.20
C SER A 15 -29.24 16.83 -57.63
N THR A 16 -27.98 17.04 -58.01
CA THR A 16 -26.84 16.42 -57.35
C THR A 16 -26.69 17.07 -55.97
N THR A 17 -27.05 16.33 -54.94
CA THR A 17 -26.67 16.63 -53.56
C THR A 17 -25.15 16.61 -53.46
N LEU A 18 -24.52 17.78 -53.56
CA LEU A 18 -23.18 18.00 -53.04
C LEU A 18 -23.27 17.82 -51.52
N ALA A 19 -22.93 16.61 -51.06
CA ALA A 19 -22.55 16.41 -49.67
C ALA A 19 -21.28 17.25 -49.45
N ALA A 20 -21.47 18.46 -48.94
CA ALA A 20 -20.39 19.25 -48.38
C ALA A 20 -19.74 18.38 -47.30
N LEU A 21 -18.52 17.91 -47.58
CA LEU A 21 -17.59 17.42 -46.58
C LEU A 21 -17.30 18.61 -45.65
N MET A 22 -18.20 18.84 -44.71
CA MET A 22 -17.89 19.65 -43.55
C MET A 22 -16.85 18.86 -42.78
N PRO A 23 -15.66 19.43 -42.48
CA PRO A 23 -14.83 18.84 -41.45
C PRO A 23 -15.71 18.82 -40.20
N ALA A 24 -16.01 17.61 -39.72
CA ALA A 24 -16.61 17.47 -38.41
C ALA A 24 -15.76 18.32 -37.47
N PRO A 25 -16.34 19.19 -36.62
CA PRO A 25 -15.60 19.75 -35.53
C PRO A 25 -15.16 18.55 -34.69
N VAL A 26 -13.92 18.11 -34.91
CA VAL A 26 -13.19 17.31 -33.96
C VAL A 26 -13.22 18.18 -32.73
N ASN A 27 -14.01 17.77 -31.73
CA ASN A 27 -13.93 18.35 -30.40
C ASN A 27 -12.48 18.16 -29.96
N ALA A 28 -11.66 19.19 -30.19
CA ALA A 28 -10.29 19.31 -29.71
C ALA A 28 -10.25 19.62 -28.19
N ASP A 29 -11.31 19.21 -27.48
CA ASP A 29 -11.49 19.29 -26.03
C ASP A 29 -11.58 17.90 -25.38
N ALA A 30 -11.06 16.86 -26.04
CA ALA A 30 -10.45 15.75 -25.32
C ALA A 30 -9.00 16.15 -24.97
N GLN A 31 -8.83 17.26 -24.23
CA GLN A 31 -7.64 17.42 -23.42
C GLN A 31 -7.58 16.18 -22.55
N TYR A 32 -6.60 15.31 -22.86
CA TYR A 32 -6.24 14.13 -22.10
C TYR A 32 -6.01 14.61 -20.66
N ARG A 33 -7.06 14.64 -19.83
CA ARG A 33 -6.91 14.90 -18.40
C ARG A 33 -5.99 13.79 -17.96
N ALA A 34 -4.77 14.16 -17.59
CA ALA A 34 -3.77 13.21 -17.15
C ALA A 34 -4.43 12.34 -16.09
N SER A 35 -4.31 11.01 -16.25
CA SER A 35 -4.82 10.08 -15.26
C SER A 35 -4.21 10.43 -13.90
N ARG A 36 -4.90 10.11 -12.81
CA ARG A 36 -4.38 10.40 -11.48
C ARG A 36 -3.06 9.66 -11.26
N ALA A 37 -2.93 8.46 -11.83
CA ALA A 37 -1.66 7.73 -11.86
C ALA A 37 -0.54 8.47 -12.60
N ASP A 38 -0.83 9.12 -13.74
CA ASP A 38 0.14 9.91 -14.48
C ASP A 38 0.57 11.17 -13.71
N LEU A 39 -0.38 11.85 -13.07
CA LEU A 39 -0.08 13.01 -12.22
C LEU A 39 0.78 12.61 -11.02
N TYR A 40 0.43 11.52 -10.35
CA TYR A 40 1.22 10.96 -9.26
C TYR A 40 2.64 10.61 -9.69
N ARG A 41 2.81 9.95 -10.85
CA ARG A 41 4.12 9.63 -11.41
C ARG A 41 4.95 10.90 -11.68
N ARG A 42 4.33 11.94 -12.25
CA ARG A 42 5.00 13.23 -12.48
C ARG A 42 5.44 13.87 -11.17
N ASN A 43 4.57 13.89 -10.16
CA ASN A 43 4.88 14.43 -8.85
C ASN A 43 6.01 13.65 -8.15
N LEU A 44 6.00 12.32 -8.23
CA LEU A 44 7.08 11.46 -7.71
C LEU A 44 8.45 11.78 -8.29
N LEU A 45 8.49 12.07 -9.60
CA LEU A 45 9.73 12.34 -10.33
C LEU A 45 10.12 13.83 -10.28
N SER A 46 9.18 14.72 -9.96
CA SER A 46 9.42 16.15 -9.85
C SER A 46 10.42 16.43 -8.72
N GLY A 47 11.45 17.23 -9.01
CA GLY A 47 12.47 17.60 -8.03
C GLY A 47 13.40 16.48 -7.56
N LYS A 48 13.29 15.25 -8.12
CA LYS A 48 14.18 14.14 -7.79
C LYS A 48 15.21 13.89 -8.87
N ASP A 49 16.48 13.99 -8.49
CA ASP A 49 17.61 13.60 -9.33
C ASP A 49 17.81 12.09 -9.27
N VAL A 50 16.92 11.37 -9.96
CA VAL A 50 17.00 9.91 -10.15
C VAL A 50 17.18 9.59 -11.63
N PRO A 51 18.15 8.72 -12.01
CA PRO A 51 18.46 8.41 -13.41
C PRO A 51 17.41 7.51 -14.08
N CYS A 52 16.37 7.09 -13.35
CA CYS A 52 15.32 6.22 -13.82
C CYS A 52 13.97 6.94 -13.88
N ARG A 53 13.13 6.56 -14.85
CA ARG A 53 11.79 7.14 -15.07
C ARG A 53 10.66 6.11 -15.11
N THR A 54 11.02 4.83 -15.12
CA THR A 54 10.07 3.71 -15.08
C THR A 54 10.49 2.72 -13.98
N ASN A 55 9.51 1.99 -13.43
CA ASN A 55 9.78 0.91 -12.47
C ASN A 55 10.89 -0.03 -12.97
N ALA A 56 10.81 -0.51 -14.21
CA ALA A 56 11.81 -1.43 -14.78
C ALA A 56 13.22 -0.82 -14.86
N SER A 57 13.34 0.44 -15.28
CA SER A 57 14.64 1.13 -15.30
C SER A 57 15.21 1.35 -13.90
N CYS A 58 14.36 1.64 -12.90
CA CYS A 58 14.80 1.80 -11.52
C CYS A 58 15.23 0.45 -10.91
N ALA A 59 14.52 -0.63 -11.22
CA ALA A 59 14.87 -1.98 -10.82
C ALA A 59 16.26 -2.37 -11.36
N ALA A 60 16.49 -2.22 -12.67
CA ALA A 60 17.75 -2.57 -13.30
C ALA A 60 18.93 -1.77 -12.73
N LEU A 61 18.79 -0.45 -12.60
CA LEU A 61 19.83 0.40 -12.01
C LEU A 61 20.02 0.12 -10.52
N GLY A 62 18.94 -0.16 -9.78
CA GLY A 62 18.98 -0.46 -8.35
C GLY A 62 19.72 -1.76 -8.05
N VAL A 63 19.43 -2.82 -8.81
CA VAL A 63 20.15 -4.10 -8.72
C VAL A 63 21.62 -3.92 -9.10
N ALA A 64 21.93 -3.22 -10.19
CA ALA A 64 23.32 -2.94 -10.58
C ALA A 64 24.07 -2.11 -9.52
N ALA A 65 23.41 -1.11 -8.92
CA ALA A 65 23.97 -0.36 -7.80
C ALA A 65 24.25 -1.27 -6.60
N LEU A 66 23.33 -2.17 -6.27
CA LEU A 66 23.47 -3.12 -5.17
C LEU A 66 24.64 -4.10 -5.39
N GLU A 67 24.77 -4.65 -6.59
CA GLU A 67 25.85 -5.55 -6.99
C GLU A 67 27.22 -4.87 -6.93
N SER A 68 27.27 -3.59 -7.33
CA SER A 68 28.48 -2.76 -7.23
C SER A 68 28.80 -2.25 -5.81
N GLY A 69 28.00 -2.61 -4.80
CA GLY A 69 28.19 -2.17 -3.41
C GLY A 69 27.77 -0.72 -3.14
N ARG A 70 27.13 -0.03 -4.09
CA ARG A 70 26.60 1.33 -3.94
C ARG A 70 25.25 1.33 -3.20
N ILE A 71 25.29 0.93 -1.93
CA ILE A 71 24.07 0.60 -1.15
C ILE A 71 23.09 1.79 -1.01
N LYS A 72 23.60 3.01 -0.75
CA LYS A 72 22.75 4.21 -0.64
C LYS A 72 22.00 4.54 -1.93
N GLU A 73 22.68 4.35 -3.06
CA GLU A 73 22.09 4.56 -4.37
C GLU A 73 21.07 3.48 -4.68
N ALA A 74 21.40 2.21 -4.41
CA ALA A 74 20.47 1.09 -4.53
C ALA A 74 19.19 1.33 -3.71
N GLN A 75 19.32 1.79 -2.46
CA GLN A 75 18.17 2.11 -1.61
C GLN A 75 17.27 3.19 -2.24
N THR A 76 17.88 4.25 -2.80
CA THR A 76 17.14 5.33 -3.48
C THR A 76 16.42 4.82 -4.73
N LEU A 77 17.13 4.04 -5.57
CA LEU A 77 16.61 3.53 -6.83
C LEU A 77 15.51 2.50 -6.62
N VAL A 78 15.69 1.57 -5.68
CA VAL A 78 14.69 0.55 -5.36
C VAL A 78 13.48 1.17 -4.64
N GLY A 79 13.68 2.19 -3.80
CA GLY A 79 12.56 2.97 -3.25
C GLY A 79 11.72 3.63 -4.36
N MET A 80 12.37 4.17 -5.38
CA MET A 80 11.69 4.72 -6.57
C MET A 80 11.02 3.63 -7.42
N GLU A 81 11.66 2.47 -7.56
CA GLU A 81 11.07 1.29 -8.22
C GLU A 81 9.71 0.94 -7.59
N ALA A 82 9.65 0.82 -6.27
CA ALA A 82 8.42 0.49 -5.54
C ALA A 82 7.33 1.55 -5.76
N ALA A 83 7.67 2.84 -5.63
CA ALA A 83 6.71 3.93 -5.83
C ALA A 83 6.13 3.95 -7.26
N LEU A 84 6.97 3.73 -8.27
CA LEU A 84 6.55 3.65 -9.67
C LEU A 84 5.75 2.37 -9.98
N ALA A 85 6.02 1.26 -9.27
CA ALA A 85 5.21 0.04 -9.39
C ALA A 85 3.77 0.31 -8.92
N GLU A 86 3.62 0.95 -7.76
CA GLU A 86 2.31 1.31 -7.20
C GLU A 86 1.55 2.30 -8.09
N ALA A 87 2.26 3.28 -8.69
CA ALA A 87 1.67 4.14 -9.72
C ALA A 87 1.13 3.33 -10.92
N THR A 88 1.81 2.24 -11.28
CA THR A 88 1.37 1.35 -12.38
C THR A 88 0.17 0.50 -11.96
N VAL A 89 0.07 0.09 -10.68
CA VAL A 89 -1.13 -0.59 -10.15
C VAL A 89 -2.32 0.35 -10.25
N MET A 90 -2.18 1.59 -9.78
CA MET A 90 -3.24 2.60 -9.86
C MET A 90 -3.69 2.85 -11.32
N GLN A 91 -2.74 2.96 -12.24
CA GLN A 91 -3.07 3.14 -13.66
C GLN A 91 -3.86 1.95 -14.22
N ALA A 92 -3.44 0.73 -13.90
CA ALA A 92 -4.13 -0.48 -14.34
C ALA A 92 -5.55 -0.60 -13.78
N ASP A 93 -5.76 -0.16 -12.53
CA ASP A 93 -7.08 -0.11 -11.90
C ASP A 93 -7.96 0.98 -12.57
N GLU A 94 -7.40 2.16 -12.88
CA GLU A 94 -8.12 3.24 -13.60
C GLU A 94 -8.51 2.83 -15.02
N GLU A 95 -7.67 2.07 -15.71
CA GLU A 95 -7.91 1.51 -17.03
C GLU A 95 -8.80 0.24 -17.01
N ASN A 96 -9.17 -0.27 -15.82
CA ASN A 96 -9.87 -1.54 -15.63
C ASN A 96 -9.21 -2.69 -16.40
N SER A 97 -7.89 -2.83 -16.30
CA SER A 97 -7.09 -3.81 -17.04
C SER A 97 -6.52 -4.89 -16.11
N PRO A 98 -7.20 -6.04 -15.93
CA PRO A 98 -6.76 -7.10 -15.01
C PRO A 98 -5.35 -7.63 -15.32
N LYS A 99 -5.00 -7.72 -16.61
CA LYS A 99 -3.66 -8.17 -17.04
C LYS A 99 -2.57 -7.16 -16.65
N ALA A 100 -2.84 -5.86 -16.81
CA ALA A 100 -1.91 -4.83 -16.39
C ALA A 100 -1.78 -4.79 -14.86
N ALA A 101 -2.90 -4.96 -14.13
CA ALA A 101 -2.91 -4.98 -12.68
C ALA A 101 -2.10 -6.15 -12.11
N SER A 102 -2.28 -7.35 -12.68
CA SER A 102 -1.47 -8.54 -12.34
C SER A 102 0.03 -8.29 -12.51
N SER A 103 0.43 -7.75 -13.67
CA SER A 103 1.84 -7.42 -13.92
C SER A 103 2.37 -6.33 -12.98
N ALA A 104 1.55 -5.34 -12.62
CA ALA A 104 1.95 -4.25 -11.75
C ALA A 104 2.12 -4.72 -10.29
N ARG A 105 1.19 -5.54 -9.78
CA ARG A 105 1.27 -6.16 -8.45
C ARG A 105 2.51 -7.04 -8.30
N ALA A 106 2.85 -7.80 -9.35
CA ALA A 106 4.08 -8.59 -9.37
C ALA A 106 5.35 -7.70 -9.27
N ARG A 107 5.35 -6.52 -9.91
CA ARG A 107 6.44 -5.55 -9.80
C ARG A 107 6.54 -4.93 -8.40
N VAL A 108 5.41 -4.66 -7.74
CA VAL A 108 5.40 -4.24 -6.33
C VAL A 108 6.04 -5.30 -5.44
N ALA A 109 5.64 -6.57 -5.61
CA ALA A 109 6.20 -7.69 -4.84
C ALA A 109 7.71 -7.84 -5.08
N MET A 110 8.18 -7.71 -6.33
CA MET A 110 9.62 -7.75 -6.63
C MET A 110 10.38 -6.55 -6.07
N ALA A 111 9.80 -5.34 -6.10
CA ALA A 111 10.44 -4.17 -5.49
C ALA A 111 10.63 -4.35 -3.98
N LEU A 112 9.67 -4.99 -3.29
CA LEU A 112 9.82 -5.38 -1.89
C LEU A 112 10.96 -6.40 -1.70
N VAL A 113 11.13 -7.36 -2.61
CA VAL A 113 12.29 -8.27 -2.59
C VAL A 113 13.61 -7.48 -2.73
N HIS A 114 13.70 -6.55 -3.69
CA HIS A 114 14.89 -5.73 -3.85
C HIS A 114 15.16 -4.85 -2.61
N LEU A 115 14.12 -4.32 -1.94
CA LEU A 115 14.30 -3.60 -0.68
C LEU A 115 14.85 -4.51 0.42
N GLY A 116 14.38 -5.75 0.49
CA GLY A 116 14.95 -6.76 1.39
C GLY A 116 16.42 -7.04 1.08
N ASP A 117 16.79 -7.13 -0.19
CA ASP A 117 18.18 -7.36 -0.61
C ASP A 117 19.12 -6.21 -0.20
N VAL A 118 18.63 -4.97 -0.29
CA VAL A 118 19.33 -3.79 0.24
C VAL A 118 19.55 -3.94 1.75
N GLN A 119 18.53 -4.36 2.50
CA GLN A 119 18.66 -4.57 3.95
C GLN A 119 19.63 -5.69 4.31
N VAL A 120 19.68 -6.77 3.53
CA VAL A 120 20.70 -7.83 3.69
C VAL A 120 22.09 -7.25 3.54
N LYS A 121 22.34 -6.39 2.54
CA LYS A 121 23.65 -5.75 2.35
C LYS A 121 24.00 -4.74 3.46
N LEU A 122 23.00 -4.16 4.11
CA LEU A 122 23.17 -3.31 5.30
C LEU A 122 23.39 -4.12 6.59
N GLY A 123 23.24 -5.46 6.54
CA GLY A 123 23.29 -6.32 7.73
C GLY A 123 22.02 -6.26 8.59
N ALA A 124 20.99 -5.54 8.15
CA ALA A 124 19.70 -5.39 8.84
C ALA A 124 18.78 -6.58 8.55
N LEU A 125 19.15 -7.76 9.07
CA LEU A 125 18.42 -9.01 8.80
C LEU A 125 16.95 -9.01 9.23
N PRO A 126 16.55 -8.41 10.38
CA PRO A 126 15.13 -8.29 10.73
C PRO A 126 14.35 -7.49 9.69
N ASP A 127 14.91 -6.36 9.24
CA ASP A 127 14.30 -5.47 8.25
C ASP A 127 14.20 -6.17 6.88
N ALA A 128 15.24 -6.93 6.48
CA ALA A 128 15.19 -7.77 5.29
C ALA A 128 14.05 -8.79 5.36
N ARG A 129 13.90 -9.50 6.49
CA ARG A 129 12.79 -10.44 6.69
C ARG A 129 11.44 -9.75 6.65
N ALA A 130 11.31 -8.54 7.21
CA ALA A 130 10.07 -7.77 7.13
C ALA A 130 9.68 -7.48 5.68
N TYR A 131 10.63 -7.04 4.84
CA TYR A 131 10.39 -6.83 3.41
C TYR A 131 10.00 -8.11 2.67
N TYR A 132 10.76 -9.20 2.85
CA TYR A 132 10.44 -10.44 2.17
C TYR A 132 9.11 -11.06 2.62
N ARG A 133 8.80 -11.04 3.92
CA ARG A 133 7.50 -11.52 4.42
C ARG A 133 6.34 -10.67 3.94
N THR A 134 6.54 -9.36 3.79
CA THR A 134 5.58 -8.46 3.15
C THR A 134 5.38 -8.82 1.68
N ALA A 135 6.46 -9.12 0.95
CA ALA A 135 6.34 -9.59 -0.44
C ALA A 135 5.58 -10.92 -0.51
N VAL A 136 5.82 -11.86 0.42
CA VAL A 136 5.09 -13.13 0.49
C VAL A 136 3.60 -12.92 0.78
N SER A 137 3.22 -12.02 1.71
CA SER A 137 1.82 -11.78 2.03
C SER A 137 1.02 -11.20 0.86
N ARG A 138 1.68 -10.55 -0.12
CA ARG A 138 1.01 -10.16 -1.38
C ARG A 138 0.44 -11.34 -2.15
N GLY A 139 1.01 -12.54 -2.01
CA GLY A 139 0.45 -13.75 -2.62
C GLY A 139 -0.89 -14.15 -1.99
N ASP A 140 -1.09 -13.84 -0.71
CA ASP A 140 -2.34 -14.13 -0.01
C ASP A 140 -3.44 -13.13 -0.41
N ASP A 141 -3.07 -11.88 -0.72
CA ASP A 141 -3.98 -10.83 -1.23
C ASP A 141 -4.50 -11.16 -2.64
N TYR A 142 -3.71 -11.87 -3.45
CA TYR A 142 -4.00 -12.17 -4.86
C TYR A 142 -3.82 -13.67 -5.17
N PRO A 143 -4.64 -14.55 -4.56
CA PRO A 143 -4.50 -15.98 -4.74
C PRO A 143 -4.74 -16.37 -6.20
N GLY A 144 -3.82 -17.16 -6.77
CA GLY A 144 -3.90 -17.62 -8.16
C GLY A 144 -3.28 -16.70 -9.21
N ASP A 145 -2.78 -15.51 -8.83
CA ASP A 145 -2.00 -14.68 -9.74
C ASP A 145 -0.60 -15.28 -9.95
N THR A 146 -0.37 -15.83 -11.15
CA THR A 146 0.90 -16.51 -11.47
C THR A 146 2.13 -15.58 -11.47
N LEU A 147 1.96 -14.29 -11.81
CA LEU A 147 3.07 -13.35 -11.85
C LEU A 147 3.46 -12.92 -10.44
N VAL A 148 2.47 -12.64 -9.58
CA VAL A 148 2.70 -12.42 -8.15
C VAL A 148 3.31 -13.66 -7.52
N GLY A 149 2.80 -14.85 -7.86
CA GLY A 149 3.34 -16.14 -7.40
C GLY A 149 4.84 -16.32 -7.64
N ARG A 150 5.35 -15.91 -8.82
CA ARG A 150 6.80 -15.92 -9.10
C ARG A 150 7.58 -14.98 -8.18
N ALA A 151 7.09 -13.77 -7.97
CA ALA A 151 7.72 -12.82 -7.05
C ALA A 151 7.72 -13.31 -5.60
N THR A 152 6.62 -13.91 -5.14
CA THR A 152 6.55 -14.52 -3.80
C THR A 152 7.47 -15.73 -3.65
N THR A 153 7.72 -16.48 -4.73
CA THR A 153 8.67 -17.59 -4.72
C THR A 153 10.09 -17.07 -4.50
N ALA A 154 10.49 -16.03 -5.23
CA ALA A 154 11.77 -15.37 -5.01
C ALA A 154 11.89 -14.81 -3.58
N ALA A 155 10.82 -14.21 -3.03
CA ALA A 155 10.81 -13.74 -1.65
C ALA A 155 11.02 -14.87 -0.62
N ARG A 156 10.40 -16.04 -0.83
CA ARG A 156 10.59 -17.22 0.01
C ARG A 156 12.02 -17.74 -0.06
N GLU A 157 12.59 -17.85 -1.26
CA GLU A 157 13.99 -18.26 -1.44
C GLU A 157 14.95 -17.32 -0.67
N ARG A 158 14.69 -16.01 -0.69
CA ARG A 158 15.49 -15.05 0.08
C ARG A 158 15.29 -15.17 1.59
N LEU A 159 14.06 -15.46 2.04
CA LEU A 159 13.80 -15.76 3.45
C LEU A 159 14.57 -16.98 3.92
N ASP A 160 14.52 -18.08 3.15
CA ASP A 160 15.21 -19.32 3.47
C ASP A 160 16.73 -19.11 3.55
N ALA A 161 17.29 -18.28 2.67
CA ALA A 161 18.71 -17.94 2.67
C ALA A 161 19.18 -17.19 3.94
N ILE A 162 18.28 -16.50 4.64
CA ILE A 162 18.55 -15.78 5.89
C ILE A 162 17.85 -16.38 7.11
N ASP A 163 17.26 -17.57 6.96
CA ASP A 163 16.51 -18.21 8.03
C ASP A 163 17.39 -18.51 9.25
N GLY A 164 16.81 -18.40 10.43
CA GLY A 164 17.48 -18.60 11.72
C GLY A 164 18.58 -17.59 12.07
N LYS A 165 19.03 -16.73 11.15
CA LYS A 165 20.13 -15.78 11.37
C LYS A 165 19.63 -14.54 12.12
N ALA A 166 20.19 -14.30 13.32
CA ALA A 166 19.88 -13.13 14.14
C ALA A 166 18.37 -12.89 14.32
N VAL A 167 17.61 -13.96 14.56
CA VAL A 167 16.16 -13.89 14.78
C VAL A 167 15.89 -13.29 16.17
N VAL A 168 15.09 -12.24 16.20
CA VAL A 168 14.68 -11.61 17.45
C VAL A 168 13.53 -12.40 18.06
N LYS A 169 13.76 -12.94 19.27
CA LYS A 169 12.75 -13.67 20.02
C LYS A 169 12.06 -12.74 21.03
N GLY A 170 10.74 -12.58 20.88
CA GLY A 170 9.94 -11.72 21.75
C GLY A 170 10.20 -10.22 21.54
N VAL A 171 9.73 -9.39 22.48
CA VAL A 171 9.93 -7.93 22.46
C VAL A 171 11.30 -7.60 23.07
N PRO A 172 12.23 -6.94 22.35
CA PRO A 172 13.53 -6.54 22.91
C PRO A 172 13.41 -5.62 24.13
N PRO A 173 14.46 -5.53 24.98
CA PRO A 173 14.47 -4.63 26.14
C PRO A 173 14.28 -3.16 25.79
N GLY A 174 14.77 -2.73 24.62
CA GLY A 174 14.59 -1.37 24.10
C GLY A 174 13.23 -1.11 23.45
N GLY A 175 12.37 -2.13 23.39
CA GLY A 175 11.13 -2.13 22.61
C GLY A 175 11.30 -2.71 21.22
N ALA A 176 10.17 -2.80 20.52
CA ALA A 176 10.06 -3.29 19.15
C ALA A 176 9.24 -2.29 18.32
N ARG A 177 9.56 -2.15 17.05
CA ARG A 177 8.70 -1.49 16.07
C ARG A 177 8.26 -2.52 15.04
N PHE A 178 6.97 -2.77 14.97
CA PHE A 178 6.36 -3.64 13.98
C PHE A 178 5.72 -2.78 12.89
N THR A 179 5.96 -3.12 11.64
CA THR A 179 5.49 -2.34 10.50
C THR A 179 4.66 -3.20 9.56
N HIS A 180 3.66 -2.60 8.93
CA HIS A 180 2.83 -3.24 7.92
C HIS A 180 2.81 -2.34 6.68
N TYR A 181 3.35 -2.84 5.57
CA TYR A 181 3.34 -2.10 4.30
C TYR A 181 1.94 -2.02 3.75
N LEU A 182 1.54 -0.82 3.32
CA LEU A 182 0.27 -0.59 2.66
C LEU A 182 0.49 -0.52 1.15
N PHE A 183 0.71 0.67 0.63
CA PHE A 183 0.95 0.97 -0.78
C PHE A 183 1.50 2.40 -0.89
N PHE A 184 1.97 2.82 -2.07
CA PHE A 184 2.63 4.13 -2.29
C PHE A 184 3.80 4.43 -1.35
N GLY A 185 4.49 3.40 -0.85
CA GLY A 185 5.61 3.57 0.08
C GLY A 185 5.19 3.82 1.54
N ALA A 186 3.90 3.73 1.85
CA ALA A 186 3.36 3.98 3.18
C ALA A 186 3.37 2.73 4.08
N TRP A 187 3.50 2.96 5.37
CA TRP A 187 3.58 1.93 6.40
C TRP A 187 2.70 2.29 7.60
N ASN A 188 1.94 1.32 8.09
CA ASN A 188 1.43 1.39 9.46
C ASN A 188 2.53 0.96 10.43
N ASN A 189 2.60 1.59 11.59
CA ASN A 189 3.63 1.32 12.58
C ASN A 189 3.01 1.04 13.94
N ILE A 190 3.57 0.08 14.65
CA ILE A 190 3.21 -0.23 16.04
C ILE A 190 4.49 -0.35 16.84
N GLU A 191 4.69 0.57 17.76
CA GLU A 191 5.77 0.52 18.73
C GLU A 191 5.30 -0.21 19.99
N VAL A 192 6.09 -1.16 20.47
CA VAL A 192 5.84 -1.91 21.71
C VAL A 192 7.02 -1.70 22.64
N LYS A 193 6.83 -0.92 23.70
CA LYS A 193 7.90 -0.51 24.63
C LYS A 193 7.64 -1.06 26.04
N PRO A 194 8.59 -1.74 26.69
CA PRO A 194 8.47 -2.09 28.10
C PRO A 194 8.29 -0.84 28.96
N VAL A 195 7.37 -0.87 29.93
CA VAL A 195 7.15 0.28 30.83
C VAL A 195 8.07 0.18 32.04
N LYS A 196 8.92 1.18 32.24
CA LYS A 196 9.86 1.25 33.38
C LYS A 196 9.07 1.16 34.70
N GLY A 197 9.48 0.25 35.57
CA GLY A 197 8.85 0.04 36.88
C GLY A 197 7.58 -0.81 36.89
N ARG A 198 7.01 -1.17 35.73
CA ARG A 198 5.80 -2.03 35.64
C ARG A 198 6.14 -3.35 34.94
N ARG A 199 6.58 -4.35 35.71
CA ARG A 199 6.97 -5.67 35.15
C ARG A 199 5.84 -6.30 34.34
N GLY A 200 6.17 -6.74 33.12
CA GLY A 200 5.25 -7.39 32.19
C GLY A 200 4.22 -6.44 31.54
N VAL A 201 4.31 -5.14 31.78
CA VAL A 201 3.46 -4.12 31.13
C VAL A 201 4.25 -3.46 30.00
N TYR A 202 3.57 -3.31 28.86
CA TYR A 202 4.10 -2.67 27.67
C TYR A 202 3.23 -1.48 27.30
N ARG A 203 3.81 -0.43 26.74
CA ARG A 203 3.11 0.62 26.04
C ARG A 203 3.08 0.25 24.56
N ILE A 204 1.90 0.23 23.98
CA ILE A 204 1.67 0.13 22.54
C ILE A 204 1.33 1.54 22.06
N ASP A 205 2.08 2.03 21.08
CA ASP A 205 1.76 3.23 20.31
C ASP A 205 1.61 2.81 18.85
N GLY A 206 0.40 2.90 18.31
CA GLY A 206 0.07 2.54 16.94
C GLY A 206 -0.28 3.78 16.12
N ASP A 207 0.37 3.91 14.97
CA ASP A 207 0.07 4.90 13.94
C ASP A 207 -0.43 4.17 12.70
N PHE A 208 -1.69 4.42 12.37
CA PHE A 208 -2.41 3.79 11.28
C PHE A 208 -2.76 4.84 10.23
N MET A 209 -2.64 4.47 8.97
CA MET A 209 -2.96 5.34 7.87
C MET A 209 -3.65 4.59 6.74
N TYR A 210 -4.38 5.35 5.95
CA TYR A 210 -4.89 4.92 4.65
C TYR A 210 -4.39 5.90 3.60
N PRO A 211 -3.36 5.53 2.82
CA PRO A 211 -2.80 6.40 1.80
C PRO A 211 -3.83 6.68 0.71
N THR A 212 -3.79 7.88 0.17
CA THR A 212 -4.65 8.32 -0.93
C THR A 212 -3.83 9.10 -1.94
N VAL A 213 -4.37 9.20 -3.15
CA VAL A 213 -3.85 10.13 -4.16
C VAL A 213 -5.02 10.99 -4.62
N GLY A 214 -4.84 12.30 -4.52
CA GLY A 214 -5.81 13.31 -4.93
C GLY A 214 -6.00 13.35 -6.44
N ALA A 215 -7.04 14.06 -6.90
CA ALA A 215 -7.30 14.23 -8.33
C ALA A 215 -6.17 15.00 -9.06
N ASP A 216 -5.37 15.76 -8.32
CA ASP A 216 -4.17 16.47 -8.77
C ASP A 216 -2.89 15.60 -8.74
N GLY A 217 -3.01 14.32 -8.38
CA GLY A 217 -1.91 13.38 -8.23
C GLY A 217 -1.06 13.62 -6.98
N GLN A 218 -1.49 14.46 -6.04
CA GLN A 218 -0.75 14.66 -4.79
C GLN A 218 -1.02 13.50 -3.82
N PRO A 219 0.01 12.97 -3.13
CA PRO A 219 -0.18 11.97 -2.10
C PRO A 219 -0.85 12.61 -0.88
N GLY A 220 -1.80 11.89 -0.28
CA GLY A 220 -2.45 12.20 0.98
C GLY A 220 -2.58 10.94 1.84
N ALA A 221 -3.10 11.10 3.05
CA ALA A 221 -3.45 9.97 3.90
C ALA A 221 -4.54 10.37 4.89
N ASN A 222 -5.46 9.44 5.16
CA ASN A 222 -6.25 9.49 6.39
C ASN A 222 -5.42 8.83 7.49
N MET A 223 -5.50 9.36 8.71
CA MET A 223 -4.66 8.96 9.83
C MET A 223 -5.53 8.61 11.04
N GLY A 224 -5.09 7.62 11.81
CA GLY A 224 -5.64 7.25 13.11
C GLY A 224 -4.54 6.74 14.02
N SER A 225 -4.69 6.91 15.33
CA SER A 225 -3.68 6.48 16.29
C SER A 225 -4.30 5.79 17.50
N LEU A 226 -3.47 5.02 18.20
CA LEU A 226 -3.83 4.33 19.42
C LEU A 226 -2.65 4.36 20.38
N SER A 227 -2.87 4.76 21.63
CA SER A 227 -1.90 4.56 22.70
C SER A 227 -2.53 3.78 23.84
N ALA A 228 -1.87 2.71 24.29
CA ALA A 228 -2.39 1.84 25.35
C ALA A 228 -1.29 1.18 26.17
N TYR A 229 -1.49 1.09 27.48
CA TYR A 229 -0.75 0.20 28.35
C TYR A 229 -1.39 -1.19 28.36
N VAL A 230 -0.62 -2.21 28.05
CA VAL A 230 -1.11 -3.59 27.87
C VAL A 230 -0.29 -4.61 28.65
N ARG A 231 -0.88 -5.78 28.85
CA ARG A 231 -0.17 -7.01 29.21
C ARG A 231 -0.48 -8.08 28.16
N PHE A 232 0.54 -8.80 27.72
CA PHE A 232 0.35 -9.97 26.87
C PHE A 232 0.08 -11.19 27.75
N TYR A 233 -1.12 -11.75 27.61
CA TYR A 233 -1.50 -13.04 28.19
C TYR A 233 -1.45 -14.07 27.08
N ASP A 234 -0.59 -15.08 27.22
CA ASP A 234 -0.42 -16.14 26.22
C ASP A 234 -0.10 -15.57 24.82
N GLY A 235 0.71 -14.51 24.77
CA GLY A 235 1.08 -13.80 23.53
C GLY A 235 0.03 -12.83 22.99
N VAL A 236 -1.10 -12.63 23.70
CA VAL A 236 -2.21 -11.79 23.26
C VAL A 236 -2.46 -10.62 24.21
N ALA A 237 -2.49 -9.40 23.67
CA ALA A 237 -2.96 -8.19 24.34
C ALA A 237 -4.27 -7.73 23.70
N ARG A 238 -5.21 -7.23 24.52
CA ARG A 238 -6.56 -6.84 24.08
C ARG A 238 -6.89 -5.45 24.58
N VAL A 239 -7.12 -4.52 23.66
CA VAL A 239 -7.35 -3.10 23.96
C VAL A 239 -8.80 -2.75 23.62
N PRO A 240 -9.67 -2.54 24.63
CA PRO A 240 -11.00 -2.00 24.38
C PRO A 240 -10.89 -0.51 24.06
N VAL A 241 -11.32 -0.14 22.85
CA VAL A 241 -11.31 1.26 22.43
C VAL A 241 -12.62 1.90 22.84
N MET A 242 -12.53 3.05 23.50
CA MET A 242 -13.66 3.87 23.90
C MET A 242 -13.50 5.25 23.30
N VAL A 243 -14.50 5.72 22.54
CA VAL A 243 -14.48 6.98 21.79
C VAL A 243 -14.28 8.22 22.67
N THR A 244 -14.50 8.11 23.99
CA THR A 244 -14.38 9.21 24.96
C THR A 244 -13.06 9.25 25.72
N ALA A 245 -12.08 8.39 25.40
CA ALA A 245 -10.77 8.50 26.02
C ALA A 245 -10.05 9.73 25.44
N GLY A 246 -9.75 10.72 26.30
CA GLY A 246 -8.91 11.85 25.91
C GLY A 246 -7.49 11.42 25.52
N ASP A 247 -6.56 12.38 25.39
CA ASP A 247 -5.19 12.13 24.87
C ASP A 247 -4.31 11.18 25.73
N ALA A 248 -4.82 10.70 26.86
CA ALA A 248 -4.10 9.78 27.73
C ALA A 248 -4.12 8.33 27.18
N PRO A 249 -3.02 7.58 27.31
CA PRO A 249 -2.99 6.17 26.91
C PRO A 249 -4.05 5.34 27.64
N LEU A 250 -4.72 4.45 26.91
CA LEU A 250 -5.71 3.52 27.47
C LEU A 250 -5.05 2.53 28.44
N GLU A 251 -5.62 2.32 29.62
CA GLU A 251 -5.18 1.27 30.53
C GLU A 251 -5.88 -0.07 30.21
N ALA A 252 -5.21 -0.92 29.44
CA ALA A 252 -5.70 -2.20 28.93
C ALA A 252 -4.86 -3.39 29.44
N THR A 253 -4.53 -3.38 30.74
CA THR A 253 -3.69 -4.41 31.37
C THR A 253 -4.46 -5.61 31.92
N ALA A 254 -5.80 -5.53 31.97
CA ALA A 254 -6.68 -6.60 32.43
C ALA A 254 -6.84 -7.71 31.38
N LYS A 255 -6.91 -8.98 31.82
CA LYS A 255 -7.18 -10.12 30.92
C LYS A 255 -8.66 -10.09 30.51
N ILE A 256 -8.92 -9.89 29.21
CA ILE A 256 -10.27 -9.99 28.64
C ILE A 256 -10.44 -11.39 28.04
N THR A 257 -11.26 -12.25 28.65
CA THR A 257 -11.51 -13.62 28.16
C THR A 257 -12.83 -13.74 27.37
N ASN A 258 -13.87 -13.00 27.78
CA ASN A 258 -15.16 -13.01 27.10
C ASN A 258 -15.19 -12.01 25.94
N LEU A 259 -15.10 -12.54 24.72
CA LEU A 259 -15.12 -11.76 23.48
C LEU A 259 -16.53 -11.55 22.90
N ALA A 260 -17.56 -12.23 23.45
CA ALA A 260 -18.91 -12.21 22.89
C ALA A 260 -19.48 -10.79 22.74
N ARG A 261 -19.10 -9.90 23.66
CA ARG A 261 -19.49 -8.47 23.67
C ARG A 261 -18.91 -7.64 22.52
N TYR A 262 -18.01 -8.21 21.72
CA TYR A 262 -17.37 -7.57 20.57
C TYR A 262 -17.66 -8.33 19.25
N THR A 263 -18.52 -9.34 19.29
CA THR A 263 -18.83 -10.19 18.12
C THR A 263 -20.29 -10.11 17.68
N SER A 264 -21.20 -9.57 18.49
CA SER A 264 -22.61 -9.49 18.13
C SER A 264 -22.89 -8.30 17.21
N LYS A 265 -23.47 -8.57 16.03
CA LYS A 265 -24.17 -7.58 15.20
C LYS A 265 -25.48 -7.10 15.85
N GLU A 266 -25.95 -7.84 16.85
CA GLU A 266 -27.09 -7.46 17.68
C GLU A 266 -26.58 -6.54 18.78
N VAL A 267 -27.05 -5.29 18.75
CA VAL A 267 -26.86 -4.28 19.80
C VAL A 267 -28.08 -4.33 20.70
N PRO A 268 -28.06 -5.02 21.87
CA PRO A 268 -29.02 -4.71 22.91
C PRO A 268 -28.44 -3.52 23.70
N GLN A 269 -28.92 -2.32 23.36
CA GLN A 269 -28.93 -1.13 24.21
C GLN A 269 -27.58 -0.72 24.86
N GLY A 270 -26.46 -0.86 24.15
CA GLY A 270 -25.15 -0.58 24.75
C GLY A 270 -24.01 -0.32 23.78
N GLY A 271 -24.22 0.56 22.79
CA GLY A 271 -23.20 1.21 21.95
C GLY A 271 -22.35 0.29 21.06
N ASP A 272 -21.90 0.81 19.91
CA ASP A 272 -20.87 0.14 19.12
C ASP A 272 -19.59 0.00 19.96
N LYS A 273 -19.08 -1.23 20.09
CA LYS A 273 -17.84 -1.51 20.84
C LYS A 273 -16.73 -1.88 19.86
N CYS A 274 -15.52 -1.45 20.18
CA CYS A 274 -14.32 -1.84 19.48
C CYS A 274 -13.32 -2.51 20.43
N LEU A 275 -12.72 -3.60 19.98
CA LEU A 275 -11.60 -4.25 20.64
C LEU A 275 -10.50 -4.53 19.61
N ILE A 276 -9.30 -4.05 19.88
CA ILE A 276 -8.11 -4.39 19.09
C ILE A 276 -7.35 -5.51 19.79
N GLU A 277 -7.12 -6.61 19.10
CA GLU A 277 -6.34 -7.74 19.56
C GLU A 277 -4.95 -7.69 18.92
N PHE A 278 -3.91 -7.58 19.74
CA PHE A 278 -2.50 -7.65 19.35
C PHE A 278 -1.95 -9.02 19.71
N ARG A 279 -1.50 -9.79 18.73
CA ARG A 279 -1.01 -11.16 18.91
C ARG A 279 0.43 -11.29 18.42
N LEU A 280 1.33 -11.63 19.33
CA LEU A 280 2.68 -12.08 19.00
C LEU A 280 2.59 -13.51 18.45
N SER A 281 2.28 -13.66 17.16
CA SER A 281 1.91 -14.94 16.55
C SER A 281 3.11 -15.80 16.15
N ALA A 282 4.26 -15.18 15.90
CA ALA A 282 5.53 -15.82 15.60
C ALA A 282 6.68 -14.87 15.98
N PRO A 283 7.95 -15.34 16.01
CA PRO A 283 9.09 -14.43 16.12
C PRO A 283 8.98 -13.29 15.10
N GLU A 284 9.22 -12.07 15.57
CA GLU A 284 9.21 -10.86 14.72
C GLU A 284 7.88 -10.56 14.02
N THR A 285 6.78 -11.17 14.45
CA THR A 285 5.47 -11.04 13.81
C THR A 285 4.41 -10.66 14.83
N LEU A 286 3.66 -9.61 14.52
CA LEU A 286 2.54 -9.11 15.29
C LEU A 286 1.30 -9.10 14.40
N ASP A 287 0.34 -9.97 14.68
CA ASP A 287 -0.97 -9.94 14.03
C ASP A 287 -1.91 -9.02 14.82
N VAL A 288 -2.61 -8.14 14.10
CA VAL A 288 -3.58 -7.21 14.67
C VAL A 288 -4.95 -7.47 14.08
N ILE A 289 -5.94 -7.62 14.95
CA ILE A 289 -7.32 -7.92 14.56
C ILE A 289 -8.28 -7.04 15.35
N THR A 290 -9.13 -6.32 14.62
CA THR A 290 -10.24 -5.55 15.14
C THR A 290 -11.45 -6.46 15.31
N ARG A 291 -12.08 -6.38 16.49
CA ARG A 291 -13.37 -7.01 16.79
C ARG A 291 -14.40 -5.94 17.10
N GLY A 292 -15.59 -6.07 16.51
CA GLY A 292 -16.69 -5.13 16.65
C GLY A 292 -16.79 -4.18 15.46
N SER A 293 -17.25 -2.95 15.71
CA SER A 293 -17.48 -1.94 14.66
C SER A 293 -16.21 -1.13 14.40
N PRO A 294 -15.67 -1.09 13.16
CA PRO A 294 -14.53 -0.25 12.81
C PRO A 294 -14.79 1.24 13.09
N THR A 295 -16.03 1.70 12.91
CA THR A 295 -16.44 3.07 13.21
C THR A 295 -16.27 3.41 14.69
N ALA A 296 -16.54 2.45 15.58
CA ALA A 296 -16.31 2.64 17.02
C ALA A 296 -14.85 2.59 17.44
N CYS A 297 -13.95 2.11 16.58
CA CYS A 297 -12.51 2.21 16.83
C CYS A 297 -11.99 3.63 16.61
N GLY A 298 -12.71 4.47 15.85
CA GLY A 298 -12.40 5.89 15.74
C GLY A 298 -11.11 6.24 14.98
N PHE A 299 -10.54 5.31 14.20
CA PHE A 299 -9.29 5.56 13.46
C PHE A 299 -9.46 6.47 12.23
N GLY A 300 -10.69 6.86 11.88
CA GLY A 300 -10.97 7.71 10.73
C GLY A 300 -11.37 6.92 9.47
N PHE A 301 -11.63 7.66 8.39
CA PHE A 301 -12.19 7.08 7.16
C PHE A 301 -11.21 6.13 6.47
N ASN A 302 -11.64 4.88 6.25
CA ASN A 302 -10.85 3.78 5.66
C ASN A 302 -9.56 3.40 6.40
N VAL A 303 -9.33 3.92 7.60
CA VAL A 303 -8.16 3.58 8.40
C VAL A 303 -8.48 2.31 9.20
N SER A 304 -7.59 1.32 9.10
CA SER A 304 -7.67 0.08 9.86
C SER A 304 -6.34 -0.23 10.52
N ALA A 305 -6.41 -0.79 11.73
CA ALA A 305 -5.27 -1.37 12.42
C ALA A 305 -5.02 -2.83 12.02
N ASP A 306 -5.93 -3.45 11.27
CA ASP A 306 -5.88 -4.86 10.94
C ASP A 306 -4.74 -5.17 9.98
N GLY A 307 -4.03 -6.24 10.27
CA GLY A 307 -2.96 -6.71 9.40
C GLY A 307 -1.92 -7.51 10.15
N ARG A 308 -0.97 -8.02 9.36
CA ARG A 308 0.24 -8.66 9.87
C ARG A 308 1.39 -7.66 9.78
N TYR A 309 1.99 -7.40 10.93
CA TYR A 309 3.10 -6.49 11.07
C TYR A 309 4.39 -7.26 11.36
N TYR A 310 5.51 -6.77 10.82
CA TYR A 310 6.81 -7.41 10.95
C TYR A 310 7.80 -6.49 11.67
N LEU A 311 8.67 -7.06 12.51
CA LEU A 311 9.68 -6.30 13.23
C LEU A 311 10.65 -5.62 12.27
N MET A 312 10.84 -4.30 12.42
CA MET A 312 11.92 -3.55 11.79
C MET A 312 12.76 -2.86 12.87
N THR A 313 14.07 -3.04 12.77
CA THR A 313 15.07 -2.67 13.79
C THR A 313 15.86 -1.40 13.46
N GLY A 314 15.68 -0.79 12.28
CA GLY A 314 16.30 0.49 11.92
C GLY A 314 15.29 1.59 11.56
N SER A 315 15.45 2.79 12.13
CA SER A 315 14.91 4.05 11.59
C SER A 315 15.87 4.63 10.56
#